data_AF-A0A7J4AY74-F1
#
_entry.id   AF-A0A7J4AY74-F1
#
_cell.length_a   1.000
_cell.length_b   1.000
_cell.length_c   1.000
_cell.angle_alpha   90.00
_cell.angle_beta   90.00
_cell.angle_gamma   90.00
#
_symmetry.space_group_name_H-M   'P 1'
#
loop_
_entity.id
_entity.type
_entity.pdbx_description
1 polymer ?
#
loop_
_entity_poly.entity_id
_entity_poly.type
_entity_poly.pdbx_seq_one_letter_code
_entity_poly.pdbx_strand_id
1 'polypeptide(L)'
;MSEIFEPKKIADVEIPNRLVLPAMSLNANPEGHVTQKTIKHYVKIAEGGVGLIIVEAAVVEPTGRDIRGELGIFDDKFCIGLNELAEEIKVRGCRVALQLFHAGGCSTPKISGNVPRAPSRIEYTMFVHGRDSFKCEANELSRQEIKELIECFVSAAGRAKDCGYDFVEVSGAHGWLLSQFLSPRTNKRSDEYGGPFENRIRFAIEVVEGIRENVGIPIIFRMDGSFPSYGGVSD
;
A
#
# COMPACT_ATOMS: atom_id res chain seq x y z
N MET A 1 -6.07 -28.94 -19.55
CA MET A 1 -6.62 -27.74 -18.90
C MET A 1 -5.50 -26.72 -18.79
N SER A 2 -5.80 -25.41 -18.79
CA SER A 2 -4.77 -24.37 -18.71
C SER A 2 -4.30 -24.21 -17.26
N GLU A 3 -2.99 -24.15 -17.03
CA GLU A 3 -2.38 -23.95 -15.70
C GLU A 3 -2.89 -22.69 -14.97
N ILE A 4 -3.41 -21.69 -15.71
CA ILE A 4 -3.92 -20.45 -15.14
C ILE A 4 -5.13 -20.67 -14.22
N PHE A 5 -5.90 -21.74 -14.43
CA PHE A 5 -7.09 -22.09 -13.65
C PHE A 5 -6.81 -23.11 -12.53
N GLU A 6 -5.56 -23.54 -12.38
CA GLU A 6 -5.19 -24.51 -11.34
C GLU A 6 -4.84 -23.81 -10.02
N PRO A 7 -5.25 -24.38 -8.87
CA PRO A 7 -4.86 -23.85 -7.57
C PRO A 7 -3.35 -23.79 -7.37
N LYS A 8 -2.90 -22.81 -6.58
CA LYS A 8 -1.51 -22.70 -6.17
C LYS A 8 -1.41 -22.20 -4.73
N LYS A 9 -0.53 -22.85 -3.97
CA LYS A 9 -0.19 -22.42 -2.61
C LYS A 9 0.87 -21.31 -2.67
N ILE A 10 0.62 -20.18 -2.01
CA ILE A 10 1.58 -19.11 -1.75
C ILE A 10 1.71 -18.97 -0.25
N ALA A 11 2.92 -19.14 0.28
CA ALA A 11 3.16 -19.34 1.71
C ALA A 11 2.31 -20.51 2.24
N ASP A 12 1.42 -20.25 3.19
CA ASP A 12 0.48 -21.20 3.79
C ASP A 12 -0.94 -21.11 3.22
N VAL A 13 -1.20 -20.18 2.30
CA VAL A 13 -2.54 -19.92 1.74
C VAL A 13 -2.70 -20.57 0.36
N GLU A 14 -3.75 -21.36 0.18
CA GLU A 14 -4.14 -21.89 -1.12
C GLU A 14 -5.00 -20.87 -1.88
N ILE A 15 -4.53 -20.46 -3.06
CA ILE A 15 -5.26 -19.60 -4.00
C ILE A 15 -5.89 -20.50 -5.06
N PRO A 16 -7.20 -20.36 -5.38
CA PRO A 16 -7.93 -21.33 -6.20
C PRO A 16 -7.58 -21.29 -7.68
N ASN A 17 -6.97 -20.20 -8.16
CA ASN A 17 -6.44 -20.07 -9.52
C ASN A 17 -5.41 -18.92 -9.59
N ARG A 18 -4.77 -18.73 -10.75
CA ARG A 18 -3.69 -17.75 -10.95
C ARG A 18 -4.18 -16.41 -11.52
N LEU A 19 -5.49 -16.13 -11.47
CA LEU A 19 -6.04 -14.82 -11.81
C LEU A 19 -5.99 -13.92 -10.58
N VAL A 20 -5.35 -12.76 -10.72
CA VAL A 20 -5.18 -11.79 -9.63
C VAL A 20 -5.78 -10.46 -10.08
N LEU A 21 -6.66 -9.89 -9.25
CA LEU A 21 -7.08 -8.50 -9.40
C LEU A 21 -6.05 -7.61 -8.68
N PRO A 22 -5.35 -6.71 -9.38
CA PRO A 22 -4.43 -5.79 -8.74
C PRO A 22 -5.19 -4.72 -7.94
N ALA A 23 -4.51 -4.11 -6.96
CA ALA A 23 -5.06 -2.96 -6.25
C ALA A 23 -5.35 -1.81 -7.22
N MET A 24 -6.61 -1.38 -7.24
CA MET A 24 -7.14 -0.26 -8.02
C MET A 24 -8.09 0.56 -7.15
N SER A 25 -7.75 1.81 -6.89
CA SER A 25 -8.55 2.69 -6.03
C SER A 25 -9.91 3.02 -6.65
N LEU A 26 -10.99 2.84 -5.88
CA LEU A 26 -12.37 3.12 -6.30
C LEU A 26 -12.95 4.39 -5.69
N ASN A 27 -12.41 4.80 -4.55
CA ASN A 27 -12.94 5.75 -3.56
C ASN A 27 -13.86 5.10 -2.52
N ALA A 28 -13.32 4.98 -1.31
CA ALA A 28 -14.03 4.88 -0.04
C ALA A 28 -14.84 6.16 0.28
N ASN A 29 -15.46 6.21 1.46
CA ASN A 29 -16.05 7.48 1.91
C ASN A 29 -14.95 8.53 2.20
N PRO A 30 -15.29 9.82 2.28
CA PRO A 30 -14.33 10.88 2.56
C PRO A 30 -13.41 10.67 3.77
N GLU A 31 -13.87 9.93 4.77
CA GLU A 31 -13.15 9.62 6.01
C GLU A 31 -12.26 8.36 5.87
N GLY A 32 -12.40 7.60 4.79
CA GLY A 32 -11.65 6.38 4.47
C GLY A 32 -12.27 5.07 4.97
N HIS A 33 -13.56 5.07 5.31
CA HIS A 33 -14.31 3.84 5.61
C HIS A 33 -14.81 3.18 4.33
N VAL A 34 -14.76 1.85 4.33
CA VAL A 34 -15.44 1.01 3.34
C VAL A 34 -16.91 1.43 3.22
N THR A 35 -17.41 1.44 1.99
CA THR A 35 -18.82 1.73 1.70
C THR A 35 -19.50 0.51 1.09
N GLN A 36 -20.84 0.51 1.10
CA GLN A 36 -21.59 -0.51 0.37
C GLN A 36 -21.34 -0.50 -1.15
N LYS A 37 -20.88 0.62 -1.71
CA LYS A 37 -20.41 0.68 -3.11
C LYS A 37 -19.11 -0.10 -3.29
N THR A 38 -18.17 0.05 -2.35
CA THR A 38 -16.90 -0.69 -2.32
C THR A 38 -17.16 -2.20 -2.24
N ILE A 39 -18.03 -2.62 -1.31
CA ILE A 39 -18.40 -4.04 -1.15
C ILE A 39 -19.02 -4.60 -2.43
N LYS A 40 -20.06 -3.94 -2.97
CA LYS A 40 -20.71 -4.39 -4.22
C LYS A 40 -19.75 -4.50 -5.41
N HIS A 41 -18.75 -3.62 -5.49
CA HIS A 41 -17.74 -3.69 -6.53
C HIS A 41 -16.90 -4.97 -6.44
N TYR A 42 -16.32 -5.23 -5.27
CA TYR A 42 -15.46 -6.40 -5.07
C TYR A 42 -16.25 -7.71 -5.07
N VAL A 43 -17.48 -7.71 -4.57
CA VAL A 43 -18.42 -8.84 -4.67
C VAL A 43 -18.63 -9.26 -6.13
N LYS A 44 -18.90 -8.30 -7.02
CA LYS A 44 -19.11 -8.59 -8.44
C LYS A 44 -17.85 -9.20 -9.10
N ILE A 45 -16.66 -8.78 -8.68
CA ILE A 45 -15.40 -9.34 -9.18
C ILE A 45 -15.18 -10.75 -8.61
N ALA A 46 -15.46 -10.95 -7.33
CA ALA A 46 -15.33 -12.24 -6.67
C ALA A 46 -16.26 -13.30 -7.29
N GLU A 47 -17.50 -12.93 -7.61
CA GLU A 47 -18.44 -13.78 -8.37
C GLU A 47 -17.93 -14.16 -9.76
N GLY A 48 -16.99 -13.39 -10.33
CA GLY A 48 -16.31 -13.71 -11.58
C GLY A 48 -15.23 -14.79 -11.47
N GLY A 49 -14.91 -15.27 -10.26
CA GLY A 49 -14.00 -16.40 -10.04
C GLY A 49 -12.51 -16.04 -10.04
N VAL A 50 -12.14 -14.80 -9.71
CA VAL A 50 -10.74 -14.40 -9.52
C VAL A 50 -10.12 -15.15 -8.33
N GLY A 51 -8.86 -15.57 -8.42
CA GLY A 51 -8.22 -16.33 -7.35
C GLY A 51 -7.83 -15.47 -6.15
N LEU A 52 -7.18 -14.33 -6.41
CA LEU A 52 -6.75 -13.38 -5.38
C LEU A 52 -7.21 -11.97 -5.75
N ILE A 53 -7.87 -11.30 -4.81
CA ILE A 53 -8.25 -9.90 -4.93
C ILE A 53 -7.36 -9.07 -4.00
N ILE A 54 -6.61 -8.13 -4.56
CA ILE A 54 -5.86 -7.15 -3.79
C ILE A 54 -6.75 -5.89 -3.68
N VAL A 55 -7.30 -5.66 -2.49
CA VAL A 55 -8.14 -4.50 -2.18
C VAL A 55 -7.30 -3.22 -2.28
N GLU A 56 -7.96 -2.13 -2.68
CA GLU A 56 -7.37 -0.82 -2.93
C GLU A 56 -6.50 -0.30 -1.78
N ALA A 57 -5.67 0.70 -2.10
CA ALA A 57 -4.74 1.33 -1.18
C ALA A 57 -5.43 1.75 0.14
N ALA A 58 -4.95 1.17 1.25
CA ALA A 58 -5.33 1.51 2.60
C ALA A 58 -4.17 2.20 3.31
N VAL A 59 -4.42 3.45 3.69
CA VAL A 59 -3.43 4.36 4.24
C VAL A 59 -3.06 3.93 5.67
N VAL A 60 -1.76 3.80 5.94
CA VAL A 60 -1.22 3.30 7.23
C VAL A 60 -1.09 4.36 8.32
N GLU A 61 -1.16 5.64 7.96
CA GLU A 61 -1.26 6.77 8.90
C GLU A 61 -1.92 8.00 8.26
N PRO A 62 -2.62 8.87 9.02
CA PRO A 62 -3.40 9.97 8.45
C PRO A 62 -2.65 10.88 7.47
N THR A 63 -1.35 11.10 7.70
CA THR A 63 -0.51 11.99 6.90
C THR A 63 -0.08 11.41 5.56
N GLY A 64 -0.30 10.11 5.35
CA GLY A 64 0.05 9.38 4.13
C GLY A 64 -0.98 9.45 3.00
N ARG A 65 -2.05 10.23 3.15
CA ARG A 65 -3.12 10.31 2.14
C ARG A 65 -2.71 11.10 0.90
N ASP A 66 -2.88 10.51 -0.27
CA ASP A 66 -2.74 11.17 -1.59
C ASP A 66 -4.07 11.84 -1.95
N ILE A 67 -5.17 11.07 -1.95
CA ILE A 67 -6.48 11.54 -2.40
C ILE A 67 -7.57 11.37 -1.34
N ARG A 68 -8.67 12.11 -1.51
CA ARG A 68 -9.85 12.01 -0.65
C ARG A 68 -10.59 10.74 -1.03
N GLY A 69 -10.96 9.93 -0.04
CA GLY A 69 -11.60 8.64 -0.30
C GLY A 69 -10.63 7.47 -0.41
N GLU A 70 -9.36 7.61 -0.03
CA GLU A 70 -8.53 6.42 0.23
C GLU A 70 -8.98 5.71 1.51
N LEU A 71 -8.93 4.37 1.50
CA LEU A 71 -9.20 3.57 2.68
C LEU A 71 -8.22 3.92 3.80
N GLY A 72 -8.66 3.85 5.04
CA GLY A 72 -7.80 3.93 6.22
C GLY A 72 -7.60 2.54 6.83
N ILE A 73 -6.41 2.30 7.39
CA ILE A 73 -6.13 1.13 8.25
C ILE A 73 -5.25 1.54 9.46
N PHE A 74 -5.19 2.84 9.74
CA PHE A 74 -4.39 3.42 10.82
C PHE A 74 -5.10 3.46 12.18
N ASP A 75 -6.37 3.08 12.24
CA ASP A 75 -7.23 3.11 13.43
C ASP A 75 -8.25 1.97 13.37
N ASP A 76 -8.61 1.40 14.52
CA ASP A 76 -9.50 0.25 14.63
C ASP A 76 -10.91 0.56 14.10
N LYS A 77 -11.32 1.83 14.07
CA LYS A 77 -12.62 2.26 13.50
C LYS A 77 -12.82 1.86 12.03
N PHE A 78 -11.74 1.62 11.27
CA PHE A 78 -11.84 1.17 9.89
C PHE A 78 -12.06 -0.35 9.77
N CYS A 79 -11.76 -1.10 10.83
CA CYS A 79 -11.74 -2.57 10.80
C CYS A 79 -13.12 -3.17 10.56
N ILE A 80 -14.19 -2.56 11.07
CA ILE A 80 -15.57 -3.07 10.88
C ILE A 80 -15.89 -3.24 9.40
N GLY A 81 -15.71 -2.18 8.60
CA GLY A 81 -16.03 -2.24 7.17
C GLY A 81 -15.01 -3.05 6.37
N LEU A 82 -13.74 -3.05 6.78
CA LEU A 82 -12.71 -3.85 6.13
C LEU A 82 -12.89 -5.35 6.36
N ASN A 83 -13.38 -5.73 7.54
CA ASN A 83 -13.74 -7.10 7.86
C ASN A 83 -14.96 -7.57 7.05
N GLU A 84 -16.03 -6.77 7.00
CA GLU A 84 -17.21 -7.06 6.15
C GLU A 84 -16.78 -7.26 4.68
N LEU A 85 -15.91 -6.38 4.16
CA LEU A 85 -15.39 -6.51 2.81
C LEU A 85 -14.60 -7.81 2.59
N ALA A 86 -13.69 -8.14 3.50
CA ALA A 86 -12.88 -9.36 3.40
C ALA A 86 -13.77 -10.62 3.47
N GLU A 87 -14.74 -10.64 4.38
CA GLU A 87 -15.69 -11.75 4.52
C GLU A 87 -16.50 -11.95 3.25
N GLU A 88 -17.11 -10.88 2.71
CA GLU A 88 -17.91 -10.94 1.49
C GLU A 88 -17.08 -11.46 0.29
N ILE A 89 -15.81 -11.07 0.17
CA ILE A 89 -14.94 -11.61 -0.88
C ILE A 89 -14.67 -13.11 -0.66
N LYS A 90 -14.34 -13.50 0.58
CA LYS A 90 -13.91 -14.88 0.89
C LYS A 90 -15.03 -15.90 0.81
N VAL A 91 -16.26 -15.56 1.20
CA VAL A 91 -17.41 -16.48 1.08
C VAL A 91 -17.74 -16.85 -0.36
N ARG A 92 -17.24 -16.07 -1.34
CA ARG A 92 -17.36 -16.33 -2.78
C ARG A 92 -16.20 -17.16 -3.36
N GLY A 93 -15.31 -17.66 -2.50
CA GLY A 93 -14.23 -18.59 -2.88
C GLY A 93 -12.91 -17.92 -3.25
N CYS A 94 -12.80 -16.59 -3.18
CA CYS A 94 -11.56 -15.87 -3.44
C CYS A 94 -10.65 -15.80 -2.20
N ARG A 95 -9.36 -15.57 -2.41
CA ARG A 95 -8.46 -15.03 -1.38
C ARG A 95 -8.39 -13.51 -1.48
N VAL A 96 -8.07 -12.86 -0.37
CA VAL A 96 -8.06 -11.39 -0.29
C VAL A 96 -6.78 -10.86 0.34
N ALA A 97 -6.23 -9.80 -0.26
CA ALA A 97 -5.11 -9.04 0.26
C ALA A 97 -5.53 -7.58 0.47
N LEU A 98 -4.94 -6.90 1.46
CA LEU A 98 -5.08 -5.44 1.61
C LEU A 98 -3.78 -4.75 1.20
N GLN A 99 -3.84 -3.75 0.31
CA GLN A 99 -2.65 -2.97 -0.02
C GLN A 99 -2.39 -1.89 1.04
N LEU A 100 -1.27 -2.00 1.75
CA LEU A 100 -0.79 -1.02 2.72
C LEU A 100 -0.05 0.11 2.00
N PHE A 101 -0.45 1.34 2.30
CA PHE A 101 -0.09 2.50 1.48
C PHE A 101 0.33 3.73 2.29
N HIS A 102 1.28 4.47 1.72
CA HIS A 102 1.65 5.82 2.16
C HIS A 102 2.19 6.64 0.96
N ALA A 103 1.60 7.80 0.69
CA ALA A 103 1.91 8.60 -0.50
C ALA A 103 3.28 9.31 -0.47
N GLY A 104 3.81 9.57 0.72
CA GLY A 104 5.15 10.13 0.92
C GLY A 104 5.20 11.59 0.46
N GLY A 105 6.16 11.92 -0.40
CA GLY A 105 6.24 13.24 -1.03
C GLY A 105 5.01 13.61 -1.87
N CYS A 106 4.19 12.63 -2.24
CA CYS A 106 2.94 12.83 -2.97
C CYS A 106 1.70 12.93 -2.07
N SER A 107 1.83 12.98 -0.74
CA SER A 107 0.68 13.23 0.14
C SER A 107 0.08 14.62 -0.12
N THR A 108 -1.24 14.76 -0.27
CA THR A 108 -1.87 16.06 -0.56
C THR A 108 -2.11 16.88 0.71
N PRO A 109 -1.47 18.06 0.92
CA PRO A 109 -1.56 18.81 2.19
C PRO A 109 -2.99 19.22 2.59
N LYS A 110 -3.84 19.55 1.61
CA LYS A 110 -5.25 19.92 1.87
C LYS A 110 -6.10 18.74 2.35
N ILE A 111 -5.61 17.51 2.21
CA ILE A 111 -6.30 16.26 2.56
C ILE A 111 -5.65 15.63 3.79
N SER A 112 -4.32 15.53 3.79
CA SER A 112 -3.53 14.97 4.89
C SER A 112 -3.37 15.93 6.08
N GLY A 113 -3.66 17.22 5.90
CA GLY A 113 -3.50 18.26 6.92
C GLY A 113 -2.05 18.57 7.28
N ASN A 114 -1.08 18.04 6.54
CA ASN A 114 0.35 18.10 6.86
C ASN A 114 1.21 18.40 5.64
N VAL A 115 2.43 18.89 5.89
CA VAL A 115 3.46 18.99 4.85
C VAL A 115 3.88 17.56 4.45
N PRO A 116 4.00 17.22 3.16
CA PRO A 116 4.35 15.87 2.73
C PRO A 116 5.73 15.49 3.26
N ARG A 117 5.95 14.19 3.49
CA ARG A 117 7.21 13.67 4.05
C ARG A 117 7.79 12.62 3.14
N ALA A 118 9.08 12.70 2.87
CA ALA A 118 9.73 11.90 1.82
C ALA A 118 11.19 11.61 2.22
N PRO A 119 11.93 10.76 1.47
CA PRO A 119 13.34 10.51 1.78
C PRO A 119 14.20 11.76 1.67
N SER A 120 13.85 12.72 0.81
CA SER A 120 14.62 13.95 0.63
C SER A 120 13.75 15.15 0.31
N ARG A 121 14.26 16.32 0.69
CA ARG A 121 13.64 17.62 0.42
C ARG A 121 13.84 18.02 -1.04
N ILE A 122 12.93 17.56 -1.89
CA ILE A 122 12.83 17.92 -3.30
C ILE A 122 11.36 18.24 -3.63
N GLU A 123 11.14 18.74 -4.84
CA GLU A 123 9.80 19.00 -5.34
C GLU A 123 9.15 17.71 -5.87
N TYR A 124 8.01 17.34 -5.31
CA TYR A 124 7.18 16.23 -5.78
C TYR A 124 5.96 16.79 -6.53
N THR A 125 5.68 16.20 -7.68
CA THR A 125 4.46 16.40 -8.47
C THR A 125 3.37 15.44 -7.99
N MET A 126 2.28 16.01 -7.51
CA MET A 126 1.06 15.26 -7.15
C MET A 126 0.06 15.31 -8.28
N PHE A 127 -0.60 14.18 -8.54
CA PHE A 127 -1.64 14.09 -9.56
C PHE A 127 -3.01 14.00 -8.88
N VAL A 128 -3.77 15.08 -8.96
CA VAL A 128 -5.15 15.10 -8.45
C VAL A 128 -6.06 14.53 -9.54
N HIS A 129 -6.40 13.24 -9.42
CA HIS A 129 -7.42 12.57 -10.25
C HIS A 129 -7.23 12.76 -11.77
N GLY A 130 -5.98 12.81 -12.23
CA GLY A 130 -5.64 12.93 -13.66
C GLY A 130 -6.09 14.22 -14.35
N ARG A 131 -6.49 15.26 -13.59
CA ARG A 131 -6.99 16.52 -14.14
C ARG A 131 -6.13 17.73 -13.78
N ASP A 132 -5.64 17.77 -12.54
CA ASP A 132 -4.74 18.81 -12.07
C ASP A 132 -3.48 18.18 -11.49
N SER A 133 -2.34 18.85 -11.68
CA SER A 133 -1.12 18.52 -10.95
C SER A 133 -0.63 19.75 -10.23
N PHE A 134 -0.12 19.55 -9.03
CA PHE A 134 0.56 20.61 -8.29
C PHE A 134 1.83 20.07 -7.67
N LYS A 135 2.75 20.98 -7.42
CA LYS A 135 4.05 20.69 -6.88
C LYS A 135 4.09 21.10 -5.42
N CYS A 136 4.68 20.27 -4.59
CA CYS A 136 4.94 20.58 -3.19
C CYS A 136 6.33 20.07 -2.82
N GLU A 137 7.03 20.86 -2.03
CA GLU A 137 8.28 20.43 -1.43
C GLU A 137 7.95 19.59 -0.20
N ALA A 138 8.48 18.37 -0.15
CA ALA A 138 8.32 17.50 1.00
C ALA A 138 9.43 17.78 2.04
N ASN A 139 9.11 17.59 3.32
CA ASN A 139 10.13 17.53 4.35
C ASN A 139 10.88 16.19 4.28
N GLU A 140 12.19 16.24 4.47
CA GLU A 140 13.00 15.04 4.62
C GLU A 140 12.65 14.34 5.95
N LEU A 141 12.29 13.05 5.88
CA LEU A 141 12.01 12.24 7.06
C LEU A 141 13.26 12.11 7.95
N SER A 142 13.10 12.33 9.24
CA SER A 142 14.13 11.97 10.23
C SER A 142 14.20 10.45 10.41
N ARG A 143 15.32 9.95 10.94
CA ARG A 143 15.47 8.52 11.30
C ARG A 143 14.39 8.05 12.28
N GLN A 144 13.97 8.93 13.18
CA GLN A 144 12.94 8.62 14.16
C GLN A 144 11.57 8.46 13.48
N GLU A 145 11.22 9.36 12.55
CA GLU A 145 9.98 9.24 11.79
C GLU A 145 9.97 8.02 10.86
N ILE A 146 11.12 7.60 10.32
CA ILE A 146 11.23 6.36 9.56
C ILE A 146 10.86 5.16 10.45
N LYS A 147 11.38 5.11 11.69
CA LYS A 147 11.04 4.06 12.66
C LYS A 147 9.55 4.07 13.03
N GLU A 148 8.98 5.25 13.26
CA GLU A 148 7.55 5.40 13.53
C GLU A 148 6.69 4.91 12.36
N LEU A 149 7.09 5.21 11.13
CA LEU A 149 6.42 4.74 9.92
C LEU A 149 6.50 3.22 9.79
N ILE A 150 7.62 2.58 10.13
CA ILE A 150 7.73 1.12 10.18
C ILE A 150 6.64 0.56 11.12
N GLU A 151 6.51 1.09 12.32
CA GLU A 151 5.47 0.68 13.28
C GLU A 151 4.05 0.93 12.76
N CYS A 152 3.83 1.99 11.98
CA CYS A 152 2.53 2.21 11.32
C CYS A 152 2.22 1.10 10.30
N PHE A 153 3.18 0.69 9.47
CA PHE A 153 2.99 -0.43 8.54
C PHE A 153 2.76 -1.76 9.27
N VAL A 154 3.51 -2.03 10.35
CA VAL A 154 3.34 -3.24 11.19
C VAL A 154 1.96 -3.26 11.82
N SER A 155 1.54 -2.16 12.44
CA SER A 155 0.22 -2.03 13.07
C SER A 155 -0.92 -2.18 12.05
N ALA A 156 -0.76 -1.59 10.87
CA ALA A 156 -1.73 -1.71 9.78
C ALA A 156 -1.84 -3.16 9.27
N ALA A 157 -0.72 -3.87 9.15
CA ALA A 157 -0.72 -5.29 8.79
C ALA A 157 -1.38 -6.16 9.88
N GLY A 158 -1.16 -5.85 11.15
CA GLY A 158 -1.84 -6.49 12.28
C GLY A 158 -3.35 -6.34 12.19
N ARG A 159 -3.84 -5.11 12.01
CA ARG A 159 -5.28 -4.86 11.81
C ARG A 159 -5.83 -5.55 10.57
N ALA A 160 -5.09 -5.59 9.46
CA ALA A 160 -5.53 -6.30 8.25
C ALA A 160 -5.69 -7.81 8.53
N LYS A 161 -4.74 -8.42 9.25
CA LYS A 161 -4.85 -9.81 9.69
C LYS A 161 -6.07 -10.03 10.59
N ASP A 162 -6.29 -9.15 11.57
CA ASP A 162 -7.44 -9.23 12.48
C ASP A 162 -8.78 -9.03 11.75
N CYS A 163 -8.79 -8.25 10.66
CA CYS A 163 -9.95 -8.10 9.77
C CYS A 163 -10.20 -9.33 8.88
N GLY A 164 -9.35 -10.35 8.92
CA GLY A 164 -9.54 -11.60 8.19
C GLY A 164 -8.94 -11.64 6.78
N TYR A 165 -8.05 -10.69 6.43
CA TYR A 165 -7.30 -10.73 5.18
C TYR A 165 -6.29 -11.88 5.17
N ASP A 166 -6.12 -12.51 4.00
CA ASP A 166 -5.19 -13.64 3.84
C ASP A 166 -3.74 -13.17 3.57
N PHE A 167 -3.60 -11.97 3.00
CA PHE A 167 -2.31 -11.35 2.68
C PHE A 167 -2.34 -9.85 2.97
N VAL A 168 -1.16 -9.24 3.06
CA VAL A 168 -0.98 -7.80 2.85
C VAL A 168 -0.08 -7.55 1.65
N GLU A 169 -0.38 -6.51 0.88
CA GLU A 169 0.52 -6.00 -0.17
C GLU A 169 1.16 -4.69 0.32
N VAL A 170 2.48 -4.66 0.49
CA VAL A 170 3.21 -3.42 0.79
C VAL A 170 3.45 -2.65 -0.51
N SER A 171 2.94 -1.41 -0.59
CA SER A 171 3.10 -0.56 -1.77
C SER A 171 4.49 0.09 -1.84
N GLY A 172 5.39 -0.56 -2.58
CA GLY A 172 6.74 -0.08 -2.93
C GLY A 172 6.86 0.45 -4.36
N ALA A 173 5.76 0.89 -4.96
CA ALA A 173 5.67 1.24 -6.37
C ALA A 173 5.11 2.66 -6.61
N HIS A 174 4.93 2.99 -7.88
CA HIS A 174 4.40 4.17 -8.54
C HIS A 174 4.85 5.52 -7.96
N GLY A 175 6.06 5.57 -7.41
CA GLY A 175 6.64 6.80 -6.88
C GLY A 175 6.01 7.30 -5.57
N TRP A 176 5.34 6.43 -4.81
CA TRP A 176 4.93 6.70 -3.43
C TRP A 176 6.06 6.42 -2.45
N LEU A 177 5.82 6.58 -1.14
CA LEU A 177 6.87 6.66 -0.11
C LEU A 177 7.99 5.63 -0.26
N LEU A 178 7.67 4.34 -0.27
CA LEU A 178 8.69 3.29 -0.35
C LEU A 178 9.40 3.31 -1.70
N SER A 179 8.68 3.51 -2.81
CA SER A 179 9.29 3.72 -4.14
C SER A 179 10.23 4.94 -4.16
N GLN A 180 9.91 6.00 -3.42
CA GLN A 180 10.75 7.19 -3.33
C GLN A 180 12.07 6.89 -2.62
N PHE A 181 12.07 6.05 -1.58
CA PHE A 181 13.30 5.59 -0.93
C PHE A 181 14.10 4.67 -1.86
N LEU A 182 13.41 3.79 -2.57
CA LEU A 182 14.03 2.87 -3.52
C LEU A 182 14.70 3.61 -4.66
N SER A 183 14.19 4.73 -5.18
CA SER A 183 14.79 5.38 -6.34
C SER A 183 15.93 6.35 -5.97
N PRO A 184 17.09 6.31 -6.67
CA PRO A 184 18.14 7.31 -6.49
C PRO A 184 17.75 8.67 -7.08
N ARG A 185 16.67 8.75 -7.89
CA ARG A 185 16.17 10.02 -8.42
C ARG A 185 15.53 10.87 -7.32
N THR A 186 14.83 10.24 -6.38
CA THR A 186 14.12 10.89 -5.27
C THR A 186 14.86 10.81 -3.94
N ASN A 187 15.61 9.74 -3.69
CA ASN A 187 16.39 9.56 -2.46
C ASN A 187 17.80 10.15 -2.60
N LYS A 188 18.01 11.31 -2.00
CA LYS A 188 19.28 12.06 -1.95
C LYS A 188 19.92 12.05 -0.56
N ARG A 189 19.48 11.17 0.34
CA ARG A 189 20.02 11.07 1.69
C ARG A 189 21.48 10.60 1.65
N SER A 190 22.24 11.07 2.62
CA SER A 190 23.64 10.67 2.87
C SER A 190 23.79 9.77 4.10
N ASP A 191 22.69 9.37 4.72
CA ASP A 191 22.65 8.50 5.88
C ASP A 191 22.42 7.02 5.51
N GLU A 192 22.15 6.17 6.50
CA GLU A 192 21.96 4.73 6.32
C GLU A 192 20.74 4.34 5.46
N TYR A 193 19.88 5.31 5.12
CA TYR A 193 18.69 5.13 4.29
C TYR A 193 18.84 5.69 2.86
N GLY A 194 20.02 6.19 2.46
CA GLY A 194 20.27 6.63 1.07
C GLY A 194 21.69 6.41 0.58
N GLY A 195 21.92 6.85 -0.67
CA GLY A 195 23.17 6.60 -1.40
C GLY A 195 23.19 5.18 -2.02
N PRO A 196 24.06 4.26 -1.56
CA PRO A 196 24.16 2.90 -2.10
C PRO A 196 22.82 2.16 -2.13
N PHE A 197 22.73 1.15 -3.01
CA PHE A 197 21.50 0.36 -3.19
C PHE A 197 21.02 -0.27 -1.88
N GLU A 198 21.94 -0.84 -1.10
CA GLU A 198 21.67 -1.51 0.18
C GLU A 198 21.04 -0.56 1.20
N ASN A 199 21.41 0.72 1.17
CA ASN A 199 20.82 1.74 2.04
C ASN A 199 19.43 2.17 1.55
N ARG A 200 19.26 2.35 0.23
CA ARG A 200 17.97 2.73 -0.37
C ARG A 200 16.87 1.70 -0.13
N ILE A 201 17.20 0.42 -0.12
CA ILE A 201 16.24 -0.67 0.15
C ILE A 201 16.00 -0.91 1.65
N ARG A 202 16.82 -0.33 2.54
CA ARG A 202 16.79 -0.62 3.98
C ARG A 202 15.42 -0.41 4.60
N PHE A 203 14.78 0.73 4.34
CA PHE A 203 13.45 1.03 4.89
C PHE A 203 12.40 0.01 4.43
N ALA A 204 12.42 -0.38 3.15
CA ALA A 204 11.50 -1.40 2.63
C ALA A 204 11.72 -2.78 3.29
N ILE A 205 12.99 -3.16 3.51
CA ILE A 205 13.34 -4.39 4.21
C ILE A 205 12.85 -4.34 5.66
N GLU A 206 13.13 -3.26 6.39
CA GLU A 206 12.72 -3.09 7.79
C GLU A 206 11.18 -3.16 7.95
N VAL A 207 10.41 -2.61 7.00
CA VAL A 207 8.94 -2.77 6.97
C VAL A 207 8.53 -4.23 6.80
N VAL A 208 9.11 -4.95 5.84
CA VAL A 208 8.76 -6.34 5.54
C VAL A 208 9.18 -7.27 6.70
N GLU A 209 10.36 -7.05 7.28
CA GLU A 209 10.85 -7.79 8.44
C GLU A 209 9.97 -7.53 9.66
N GLY A 210 9.64 -6.27 9.95
CA GLY A 210 8.76 -5.90 11.05
C GLY A 210 7.39 -6.59 10.97
N ILE A 211 6.76 -6.62 9.77
CA ILE A 211 5.48 -7.31 9.57
C ILE A 211 5.64 -8.83 9.76
N ARG A 212 6.72 -9.40 9.21
CA ARG A 212 6.96 -10.85 9.30
C ARG A 212 7.17 -11.30 10.74
N GLU A 213 7.95 -10.56 11.52
CA GLU A 213 8.32 -10.91 12.89
C GLU A 213 7.17 -10.70 13.88
N ASN A 214 6.41 -9.62 13.74
CA ASN A 214 5.41 -9.22 14.74
C ASN A 214 3.97 -9.64 14.40
N VAL A 215 3.65 -9.85 13.11
CA VAL A 215 2.27 -10.15 12.67
C VAL A 215 2.13 -11.57 12.15
N GLY A 216 3.09 -12.03 11.34
CA GLY A 216 3.02 -13.36 10.73
C GLY A 216 1.83 -13.51 9.78
N ILE A 217 1.64 -12.54 8.88
CA ILE A 217 0.73 -12.59 7.72
C ILE A 217 1.57 -12.69 6.45
N PRO A 218 1.18 -13.50 5.44
CA PRO A 218 1.86 -13.51 4.14
C PRO A 218 1.95 -12.13 3.49
N ILE A 219 3.13 -11.78 2.99
CA ILE A 219 3.45 -10.44 2.47
C ILE A 219 3.70 -10.51 0.97
N ILE A 220 3.03 -9.64 0.23
CA ILE A 220 3.33 -9.29 -1.16
C ILE A 220 4.04 -7.94 -1.13
N PHE A 221 5.12 -7.76 -1.87
CA PHE A 221 5.76 -6.45 -2.03
C PHE A 221 5.60 -6.01 -3.49
N ARG A 222 4.87 -4.92 -3.71
CA ARG A 222 4.66 -4.37 -5.05
C ARG A 222 5.77 -3.39 -5.38
N MET A 223 6.41 -3.54 -6.52
CA MET A 223 7.51 -2.67 -6.93
C MET A 223 7.51 -2.41 -8.43
N ASP A 224 8.06 -1.27 -8.84
CA ASP A 224 8.33 -0.99 -10.25
C ASP A 224 9.75 -1.40 -10.62
N GLY A 225 9.90 -2.13 -11.73
CA GLY A 225 11.21 -2.30 -12.34
C GLY A 225 11.80 -0.96 -12.77
N SER A 226 10.99 -0.13 -13.43
CA SER A 226 11.30 1.26 -13.80
C SER A 226 10.01 2.09 -13.73
N PHE A 227 10.11 3.33 -13.25
CA PHE A 227 8.99 4.27 -13.19
C PHE A 227 9.38 5.62 -13.82
N PRO A 228 8.65 6.12 -14.84
CA PRO A 228 9.11 7.28 -15.63
C PRO A 228 9.36 8.56 -14.83
N SER A 229 8.47 8.91 -13.90
CA SER A 229 8.49 10.20 -13.20
C SER A 229 9.51 10.25 -12.07
N TYR A 230 9.54 9.20 -11.25
CA TYR A 230 10.32 9.18 -9.99
C TYR A 230 11.40 8.11 -9.96
N GLY A 231 11.57 7.32 -11.02
CA GLY A 231 12.50 6.20 -11.05
C GLY A 231 11.94 4.97 -10.32
N GLY A 232 12.44 3.80 -10.67
CA GLY A 232 12.11 2.55 -9.99
C GLY A 232 13.25 2.12 -9.07
N VAL A 233 13.43 0.81 -8.97
CA VAL A 233 14.64 0.22 -8.36
C VAL A 233 15.90 0.60 -9.15
N SER A 234 15.78 0.64 -10.48
CA SER A 234 16.81 1.13 -11.39
C SER A 234 16.67 2.63 -11.68
N ASP A 235 17.75 3.20 -12.19
CA ASP A 235 17.78 4.56 -12.74
C ASP A 235 16.74 4.79 -13.82
#